data_AF-Q6MCX2-F1
#
_entry.id   AF-Q6MCX2-F1
#
_cell.length_a   1.000
_cell.length_b   1.000
_cell.length_c   1.000
_cell.angle_alpha   90.00
_cell.angle_beta   90.00
_cell.angle_gamma   90.00
#
_symmetry.space_group_name_H-M   'P 1'
#
loop_
_entity.id
_entity.type
_entity.pdbx_description
1 polymer ?
#
loop_
_entity_poly.entity_id
_entity_poly.type
_entity_poly.pdbx_seq_one_letter_code
_entity_poly.pdbx_strand_id
1 'polypeptide(L)' 'MIRLLHRAIGVIYQPANELKNHYLYSVLPYQFDEYIWLDHTYAVTPLSPKPLSEAADTYPFGI' A
#
# COMPACT_ATOMS: atom_id res chain seq x y z
N MET A 1 -11.95 -20.03 -12.60
CA MET A 1 -11.44 -19.29 -11.44
C MET A 1 -11.46 -17.81 -11.79
N ILE A 2 -12.26 -17.00 -11.08
CA ILE A 2 -12.43 -15.58 -11.41
C ILE A 2 -11.16 -14.82 -10.99
N ARG A 3 -10.64 -13.98 -11.90
CA ARG A 3 -9.53 -13.06 -11.62
C ARG A 3 -10.10 -11.65 -11.51
N LEU A 4 -9.89 -11.01 -10.37
CA LEU A 4 -10.31 -9.63 -10.14
C LEU A 4 -9.10 -8.71 -10.28
N LEU A 5 -9.34 -7.49 -10.73
CA LEU A 5 -8.31 -6.47 -10.82
C LEU A 5 -8.26 -5.71 -9.50
N HIS A 6 -7.11 -5.69 -8.85
CA HIS A 6 -6.86 -4.92 -7.63
C HIS A 6 -5.87 -3.81 -7.87
N ARG A 7 -6.07 -2.70 -7.15
CA ARG A 7 -5.13 -1.59 -7.10
C ARG A 7 -4.25 -1.71 -5.85
N ALA A 8 -2.94 -1.80 -6.04
CA ALA A 8 -1.95 -1.68 -4.98
C ALA A 8 -1.69 -0.19 -4.67
N ILE A 9 -1.65 0.15 -3.37
CA ILE A 9 -1.36 1.49 -2.85
C ILE A 9 -0.06 1.41 -2.03
N GLY A 10 0.71 2.50 -1.95
CA GLY A 10 2.02 2.51 -1.27
C GLY A 10 3.21 2.30 -2.20
N VAL A 11 3.00 2.44 -3.51
CA VAL A 11 4.01 2.36 -4.57
C VAL A 11 4.32 3.75 -5.13
N ILE A 12 5.46 3.92 -5.81
CA ILE A 12 5.81 5.18 -6.49
C ILE A 12 4.70 5.52 -7.50
N TYR A 13 4.13 6.72 -7.37
CA TYR A 13 3.09 7.19 -8.29
C TYR A 13 3.73 7.69 -9.59
N GLN A 14 3.52 6.97 -10.69
CA GLN A 14 3.91 7.37 -12.03
C GLN A 14 2.69 7.29 -12.97
N PRO A 15 2.02 8.42 -13.27
CA PRO A 15 0.73 8.42 -13.96
C PRO A 15 0.78 7.80 -15.36
N ALA A 16 1.88 7.99 -16.09
CA ALA A 16 2.05 7.43 -17.43
C ALA A 16 1.97 5.89 -17.47
N ASN A 17 2.19 5.21 -16.34
CA ASN A 17 2.25 3.75 -16.24
C ASN A 17 1.28 3.20 -15.17
N GLU A 18 0.23 3.95 -14.80
CA GLU A 18 -0.65 3.62 -13.67
C GLU A 18 -1.22 2.20 -13.73
N LEU A 19 -1.83 1.82 -14.86
CA LEU A 19 -2.42 0.48 -15.03
C LEU A 19 -1.40 -0.65 -14.87
N LYS A 20 -0.17 -0.44 -15.35
CA LYS A 20 0.88 -1.47 -15.32
C LYS A 20 1.53 -1.59 -13.95
N ASN A 21 1.72 -0.47 -13.26
CA ASN A 21 2.48 -0.42 -12.02
C ASN A 21 1.60 -0.61 -10.79
N HIS A 22 0.32 -0.21 -10.86
CA HIS A 22 -0.55 -0.15 -9.69
C HIS A 22 -1.68 -1.16 -9.73
N TYR A 23 -1.96 -1.80 -10.86
CA TYR A 23 -3.04 -2.79 -10.95
C TYR A 23 -2.53 -4.20 -11.21
N LEU A 24 -3.14 -5.17 -10.51
CA LEU A 24 -2.75 -6.57 -10.53
C LEU A 24 -3.99 -7.45 -10.65
N TYR A 25 -3.89 -8.49 -11.48
CA TYR A 25 -4.90 -9.54 -11.46
C TYR A 25 -4.63 -10.50 -10.32
N SER A 26 -5.64 -10.71 -9.50
CA SER A 26 -5.56 -11.51 -8.31
C SER A 26 -6.66 -12.54 -8.27
N VAL A 27 -6.36 -13.65 -7.62
CA VAL A 27 -7.36 -14.61 -7.20
C VAL A 27 -7.39 -14.52 -5.68
N LEU A 28 -8.36 -13.75 -5.19
CA LEU A 28 -8.50 -13.32 -3.79
C LEU A 28 -8.13 -14.41 -2.76
N PRO A 29 -8.77 -15.60 -2.74
CA PRO A 29 -8.53 -16.59 -1.70
C PRO A 29 -7.13 -17.24 -1.74
N TYR A 30 -6.33 -17.03 -2.79
CA TYR A 30 -4.95 -17.54 -2.84
C TYR A 30 -3.90 -16.52 -2.37
N GLN A 31 -4.27 -15.25 -2.24
CA GLN A 31 -3.33 -14.18 -1.91
C GLN A 31 -3.51 -13.63 -0.50
N PHE A 32 -4.69 -13.77 0.09
CA PHE A 32 -5.01 -13.20 1.39
C PHE A 32 -5.90 -14.15 2.19
N ASP A 33 -5.65 -14.23 3.50
CA ASP A 33 -6.44 -15.04 4.42
C ASP A 33 -7.78 -14.38 4.78
N GLU A 34 -7.81 -13.05 4.85
CA GLU A 34 -8.99 -12.27 5.26
C GLU A 34 -9.08 -10.91 4.55
N TYR A 35 -10.28 -10.31 4.60
CA TYR A 35 -10.57 -8.99 4.03
C TYR A 35 -11.34 -8.13 5.03
N ILE A 36 -10.93 -6.87 5.12
CA ILE A 36 -11.67 -5.82 5.83
C ILE A 36 -12.22 -4.87 4.78
N TRP A 37 -13.54 -4.70 4.77
CA TRP A 37 -14.20 -3.81 3.83
C TRP A 37 -14.36 -2.41 4.44
N LEU A 38 -13.89 -1.40 3.71
CA LEU A 38 -14.03 0.01 4.08
C LEU A 38 -14.68 0.75 2.91
N ASP A 39 -15.91 1.22 3.08
CA ASP A 39 -16.64 1.94 2.02
C ASP A 39 -15.99 3.29 1.69
N HIS A 40 -15.40 3.93 2.70
CA HIS A 40 -14.76 5.23 2.58
C HIS A 40 -13.45 5.26 3.35
N THR A 41 -12.44 5.91 2.77
CA THR A 41 -11.17 6.19 3.40
C THR A 41 -10.87 7.68 3.32
N TYR A 42 -10.06 8.17 4.25
CA TYR A 42 -9.63 9.56 4.32
C TYR A 42 -8.11 9.62 4.47
N ALA A 43 -7.53 10.77 4.14
CA ALA A 43 -6.11 11.00 4.32
C ALA A 43 -5.74 10.90 5.82
N VAL A 44 -4.65 10.19 6.12
CA VAL A 44 -4.13 10.11 7.49
C VAL A 44 -3.66 11.49 7.96
N THR A 45 -3.94 11.83 9.22
CA THR A 45 -3.37 13.02 9.86
C THR A 45 -1.99 12.67 10.38
N PRO A 46 -0.92 13.39 9.99
CA PRO A 46 0.41 13.14 10.52
C PRO A 46 0.43 13.30 12.05
N LEU A 47 1.11 12.39 12.74
CA LEU A 47 1.42 12.56 14.15
C LEU A 47 2.40 13.73 14.32
N SER A 48 2.31 14.44 15.45
CA SER A 48 3.30 15.46 15.78
C SER A 48 4.70 14.83 15.78
N PRO A 49 5.71 15.48 15.21
CA PRO A 49 7.06 14.95 15.18
C PRO A 49 7.53 14.74 16.62
N LYS A 50 7.74 13.48 17.00
CA LYS A 50 8.46 13.18 18.23
C LYS A 50 9.92 13.59 17.97
N PRO A 51 10.58 14.32 18.89
CA PRO A 51 12.02 14.51 18.78
C PRO A 51 12.64 13.13 18.61
N LEU A 52 13.41 12.95 17.54
CA LEU A 52 14.18 11.74 17.30
C LEU A 52 15.07 11.57 18.54
N SER A 53 14.75 10.62 19.44
CA SER A 53 15.78 10.06 20.29
C SER A 53 16.82 9.49 19.35
N GLU A 54 18.09 9.82 19.59
CA GLU A 54 19.27 9.48 18.78
C GLU A 54 19.05 8.22 17.91
N ALA A 55 19.03 8.45 16.59
CA ALA A 55 18.86 7.45 15.54
C ALA A 55 17.67 6.49 15.75
N ALA A 56 16.49 6.88 15.26
CA ALA A 56 15.49 5.89 14.92
C ALA A 56 16.11 4.93 13.89
N ASP A 57 16.23 3.65 14.26
CA ASP A 57 16.72 2.59 13.39
C ASP A 57 16.02 2.71 12.04
N THR A 58 16.80 3.13 11.06
CA THR A 58 16.34 3.25 9.69
C THR A 58 16.13 1.82 9.17
N TYR A 59 14.97 1.22 9.44
CA TYR A 59 14.50 -0.02 8.82
C TYR A 59 13.15 0.16 8.09
N PRO A 60 12.95 -0.44 6.89
CA PRO A 60 13.94 -1.00 5.97
C PRO A 60 14.21 -0.01 4.84
N PHE A 61 15.35 0.66 4.86
CA PHE A 61 15.77 1.53 3.76
C PHE A 61 16.80 0.76 2.95
N GLY A 62 16.60 0.68 1.64
CA GLY A 62 17.68 0.47 0.66
C GLY A 62 17.98 -0.98 0.28
N ILE A 63 17.37 -1.42 -0.82
CA ILE A 63 18.13 -2.06 -1.91
C ILE A 63 18.36 -0.96 -2.96
#